data_AF-A0A935Y6M8-F1
#
_entry.id   AF-A0A935Y6M8-F1
#
_cell.length_a   1.000
_cell.length_b   1.000
_cell.length_c   1.000
_cell.angle_alpha   90.00
_cell.angle_beta   90.00
_cell.angle_gamma   90.00
#
_symmetry.space_group_name_H-M   'P 1'
#
loop_
_entity.id
_entity.type
_entity.pdbx_description
1 polymer ?
#
loop_
_entity_poly.entity_id
_entity_poly.type
_entity_poly.pdbx_seq_one_letter_code
_entity_poly.pdbx_strand_id
1 'polypeptide(L)'
;MEPSKLWLALDKTDIYENSLKALVVLFVVAVLIESALSTLFNWRLFLQVFNGRGMKTLIAIIVAWVVVDMLKLDIVQQLLMAYYKVVPPSEWLTKLLTALIIAGGSNGVYNILVTLGYRDAKRAEAAVPTPPRGKAWLSVRAKVPDAATIDVKVQKVGPADPAQTSAIAGAIAKGGFWRSLFYVFFRDRSRFPQSGGYVVAPDHLYRIEIEAVDKEGKPIPHRFSKECVFAEGAIVDLYWEPGAVAQS
;
A
#
# COMPACT_ATOMS: atom_id res chain seq x y z
N MET A 1 -2.77 66.70 6.73
CA MET A 1 -2.36 65.29 6.56
C MET A 1 -2.20 64.73 7.96
N GLU A 2 -3.24 64.08 8.48
CA GLU A 2 -3.31 63.79 9.93
C GLU A 2 -2.38 62.64 10.37
N PRO A 3 -1.63 62.80 11.48
CA PRO A 3 -0.80 61.77 12.09
C PRO A 3 -1.62 60.61 12.72
N SER A 4 -2.95 60.67 12.69
CA SER A 4 -3.86 59.64 13.23
C SER A 4 -3.84 58.32 12.44
N LYS A 5 -3.32 58.32 11.20
CA LYS A 5 -3.18 57.09 10.39
C LYS A 5 -1.93 56.27 10.66
N LEU A 6 -0.96 56.81 11.41
CA LEU A 6 0.30 56.10 11.73
C LEU A 6 0.10 55.05 12.84
N TRP A 7 -0.81 55.31 13.79
CA TRP A 7 -1.13 54.41 14.90
C TRP A 7 -1.91 53.16 14.47
N LEU A 8 -2.65 53.26 13.36
CA LEU A 8 -3.32 52.13 12.69
C LEU A 8 -2.33 51.16 12.01
N ALA A 9 -1.04 51.48 11.99
CA ALA A 9 0.02 50.57 11.55
C ALA A 9 0.75 49.88 12.72
N LEU A 10 0.68 50.43 13.94
CA LEU A 10 1.35 49.87 15.12
C LEU A 10 0.51 48.76 15.80
N ASP A 11 -0.82 48.84 15.73
CA ASP A 11 -1.76 47.76 16.15
C ASP A 11 -1.77 46.57 15.17
N LYS A 12 -1.19 46.73 13.97
CA LYS A 12 -1.08 45.65 12.99
C LYS A 12 0.06 44.69 13.32
N THR A 13 1.10 45.15 14.00
CA THR A 13 2.28 44.32 14.33
C THR A 13 1.88 43.09 15.15
N ASP A 14 1.00 43.29 16.14
CA ASP A 14 0.49 42.21 16.99
C ASP A 14 -0.40 41.24 16.22
N ILE A 15 -1.22 41.73 15.29
CA ILE A 15 -2.03 40.89 14.41
C ILE A 15 -1.14 40.05 13.49
N TYR A 16 -0.10 40.67 12.91
CA TYR A 16 0.86 39.99 12.05
C TYR A 16 1.68 38.96 12.82
N GLU A 17 2.18 39.29 14.01
CA GLU A 17 2.98 38.40 14.85
C GLU A 17 2.14 37.19 15.30
N ASN A 18 0.92 37.42 15.79
CA ASN A 18 0.02 36.35 16.22
C ASN A 18 -0.41 35.46 15.03
N SER A 19 -0.71 36.06 13.88
CA SER A 19 -1.05 35.30 12.67
C SER A 19 0.14 34.48 12.16
N LEU A 20 1.34 35.06 12.14
CA LEU A 20 2.56 34.38 11.72
C LEU A 20 2.90 33.22 12.66
N LYS A 21 2.80 33.43 13.97
CA LYS A 21 2.97 32.37 14.97
C LYS A 21 1.96 31.24 14.75
N ALA A 22 0.69 31.55 14.55
CA ALA A 22 -0.36 30.57 14.31
C ALA A 22 -0.12 29.77 13.01
N LEU A 23 0.29 30.43 11.93
CA LEU A 23 0.64 29.80 10.66
C LEU A 23 1.89 28.92 10.75
N VAL A 24 2.93 29.37 11.48
CA VAL A 24 4.14 28.57 11.71
C VAL A 24 3.82 27.33 12.52
N VAL A 25 3.03 27.44 13.58
CA VAL A 25 2.59 26.28 14.38
C VAL A 25 1.78 25.33 13.52
N LEU A 26 0.82 25.84 12.73
CA LEU A 26 0.04 25.03 11.79
C LEU A 26 0.93 24.25 10.83
N PHE A 27 1.92 24.92 10.24
CA PHE A 27 2.87 24.32 9.31
C PHE A 27 3.72 23.23 9.97
N VAL A 28 4.32 23.52 11.14
CA VAL A 28 5.15 22.55 11.88
C VAL A 28 4.33 21.31 12.26
N VAL A 29 3.11 21.51 12.76
CA VAL A 29 2.21 20.40 13.13
C VAL A 29 1.81 19.57 11.90
N ALA A 30 1.48 20.23 10.79
CA ALA A 30 1.15 19.54 9.53
C ALA A 30 2.33 18.69 9.04
N VAL A 31 3.56 19.23 9.03
CA VAL A 31 4.77 18.50 8.63
C VAL A 31 5.01 17.28 9.53
N LEU A 32 4.87 17.42 10.85
CA LEU A 32 5.08 16.33 11.80
C LEU A 32 4.05 15.21 11.62
N ILE A 33 2.78 15.56 11.48
CA ILE A 33 1.70 14.59 11.24
C ILE A 33 1.89 13.91 9.89
N GLU A 34 2.22 14.66 8.83
CA GLU A 34 2.48 14.10 7.50
C GLU A 34 3.65 13.11 7.53
N SER A 35 4.75 13.46 8.20
CA SER A 35 5.92 12.58 8.35
C SER A 35 5.57 11.28 9.09
N ALA A 36 4.85 11.38 10.21
CA ALA A 36 4.42 10.23 10.99
C ALA A 36 3.46 9.33 10.20
N LEU A 37 2.44 9.92 9.56
CA LEU A 37 1.45 9.19 8.76
C LEU A 37 2.07 8.61 7.49
N SER A 38 3.04 9.27 6.87
CA SER A 38 3.76 8.72 5.72
C SER A 38 4.48 7.43 6.09
N THR A 39 5.04 7.33 7.30
CA THR A 39 5.66 6.10 7.80
C THR A 39 4.62 5.00 7.97
N LEU A 40 3.47 5.32 8.56
CA LEU A 40 2.35 4.38 8.72
C LEU A 40 1.78 3.91 7.38
N PHE A 41 1.55 4.82 6.43
CA PHE A 41 0.93 4.53 5.14
C PHE A 41 1.83 3.78 4.17
N ASN A 42 3.15 3.86 4.35
CA ASN A 42 4.12 3.08 3.60
C ASN A 42 4.45 1.74 4.27
N TRP A 43 3.86 1.46 5.45
CA TRP A 43 4.05 0.20 6.12
C TRP A 43 3.40 -0.94 5.31
N ARG A 44 4.12 -2.05 5.14
CA ARG A 44 3.65 -3.21 4.34
C ARG A 44 2.32 -3.76 4.85
N LEU A 45 2.10 -3.71 6.17
CA LEU A 45 0.86 -4.11 6.81
C LEU A 45 -0.33 -3.26 6.35
N PHE A 46 -0.13 -1.94 6.35
CA PHE A 46 -1.13 -0.97 5.94
C PHE A 46 -1.52 -1.16 4.48
N LEU A 47 -0.52 -1.27 3.59
CA LEU A 47 -0.76 -1.42 2.14
C LEU A 47 -1.53 -2.71 1.81
N GLN A 48 -1.30 -3.78 2.56
CA GLN A 48 -1.96 -5.05 2.30
C GLN A 48 -3.39 -5.12 2.83
N VAL A 49 -3.68 -4.49 3.98
CA VAL A 49 -5.03 -4.44 4.55
C VAL A 49 -5.88 -3.41 3.82
N PHE A 50 -5.31 -2.24 3.56
CA PHE A 50 -5.99 -1.12 2.92
C PHE A 50 -5.50 -0.97 1.48
N ASN A 51 -5.93 -1.92 0.62
CA ASN A 51 -5.57 -1.98 -0.80
C ASN A 51 -6.27 -0.90 -1.65
N GLY A 52 -6.45 0.31 -1.12
CA GLY A 52 -7.40 1.30 -1.65
C GLY A 52 -7.00 2.75 -1.44
N ARG A 53 -7.01 3.50 -2.55
CA ARG A 53 -6.57 4.90 -2.74
C ARG A 53 -7.29 5.95 -1.85
N GLY A 54 -8.26 5.57 -1.03
CA GLY A 54 -9.07 6.50 -0.20
C GLY A 54 -8.84 6.45 1.31
N MET A 55 -8.30 5.36 1.86
CA MET A 55 -8.21 5.19 3.32
C MET A 55 -7.16 6.09 3.98
N LYS A 56 -6.10 6.44 3.23
CA LYS A 56 -5.05 7.34 3.72
C LYS A 56 -5.61 8.70 4.10
N THR A 57 -6.47 9.27 3.25
CA THR A 57 -7.09 10.58 3.49
C THR A 57 -8.02 10.54 4.70
N LEU A 58 -8.86 9.51 4.82
CA LEU A 58 -9.77 9.39 5.97
C LEU A 58 -9.00 9.28 7.29
N ILE A 59 -7.97 8.43 7.33
CA ILE A 59 -7.13 8.27 8.53
C ILE A 59 -6.38 9.56 8.85
N ALA A 60 -5.87 10.27 7.84
CA ALA A 60 -5.22 11.56 8.04
C ALA A 60 -6.17 12.60 8.65
N ILE A 61 -7.41 12.69 8.16
CA ILE A 61 -8.43 13.60 8.71
C ILE A 61 -8.75 13.24 10.16
N ILE A 62 -8.96 11.96 10.46
CA ILE A 62 -9.28 11.50 11.83
C ILE A 62 -8.11 11.81 12.79
N VAL A 63 -6.87 11.50 12.39
CA VAL A 63 -5.69 11.75 13.23
C VAL A 63 -5.48 13.25 13.41
N ALA A 64 -5.61 14.06 12.36
CA ALA A 64 -5.51 15.51 12.47
C ALA A 64 -6.60 16.09 13.39
N TRP A 65 -7.83 15.59 13.29
CA TRP A 65 -8.93 15.97 14.18
C TRP A 65 -8.61 15.68 15.65
N VAL A 66 -8.14 14.46 15.95
CA VAL A 66 -7.75 14.07 17.31
C VAL A 66 -6.64 14.98 17.84
N VAL A 67 -5.62 15.27 17.03
CA VAL A 67 -4.51 16.16 17.43
C VAL A 67 -5.01 17.58 17.68
N VAL A 68 -5.85 18.13 16.80
CA VAL A 68 -6.46 19.46 16.96
C VAL A 68 -7.27 19.54 18.26
N ASP A 69 -8.07 18.53 18.55
CA ASP A 69 -8.90 18.52 19.75
C ASP A 69 -8.07 18.34 21.04
N MET A 70 -7.12 17.39 21.05
CA MET A 70 -6.25 17.13 22.21
C MET A 70 -5.34 18.32 22.54
N LEU A 71 -4.81 19.00 21.52
CA LEU A 71 -3.93 20.16 21.69
C LEU A 71 -4.69 21.49 21.77
N LYS A 72 -6.03 21.47 21.62
CA LYS A 72 -6.88 22.65 21.51
C LYS A 72 -6.38 23.64 20.44
N LEU A 73 -5.85 23.08 19.36
CA LEU A 73 -5.16 23.82 18.31
C LEU A 73 -6.17 24.30 17.25
N ASP A 74 -6.99 25.31 17.58
CA ASP A 74 -7.91 25.91 16.60
C ASP A 74 -7.31 27.16 15.96
N ILE A 75 -6.52 26.94 14.90
CA ILE A 75 -5.83 28.01 14.17
C ILE A 75 -6.82 28.85 13.37
N VAL A 76 -7.86 28.24 12.80
CA VAL A 76 -8.89 28.95 12.04
C VAL A 76 -9.64 29.92 12.95
N GLN A 77 -10.05 29.49 14.15
CA GLN A 77 -10.67 30.37 15.14
C GLN A 77 -9.75 31.52 15.55
N GLN A 78 -8.46 31.23 15.84
CA GLN A 78 -7.48 32.26 16.20
C GLN A 78 -7.33 33.33 15.11
N LEU A 79 -7.27 32.92 13.84
CA LEU A 79 -7.18 33.84 12.71
C LEU A 79 -8.49 34.64 12.53
N LEU A 80 -9.66 34.01 12.63
CA LEU A 80 -10.94 34.71 12.50
C LEU A 80 -11.14 35.77 13.60
N MET A 81 -10.76 35.44 14.83
CA MET A 81 -10.77 36.38 15.96
C MET A 81 -9.77 37.53 15.74
N ALA A 82 -8.58 37.25 15.24
CA ALA A 82 -7.55 38.27 14.98
C ALA A 82 -7.94 39.26 13.87
N TYR A 83 -8.53 38.77 12.77
CA TYR A 83 -8.84 39.61 11.59
C TYR A 83 -10.22 40.26 11.63
N TYR A 84 -11.23 39.51 12.07
CA TYR A 84 -12.62 39.96 12.00
C TYR A 84 -13.21 40.33 13.37
N LYS A 85 -12.50 40.06 14.48
CA LYS A 85 -13.02 40.17 15.85
C LYS A 85 -14.36 39.44 16.04
N VAL A 86 -14.60 38.42 15.22
CA VAL A 86 -15.81 37.58 15.27
C VAL A 86 -15.50 36.33 16.07
N VAL A 87 -16.35 36.03 17.05
CA VAL A 87 -16.39 34.72 17.69
C VAL A 87 -17.16 33.78 16.76
N PRO A 88 -16.54 32.76 16.16
CA PRO A 88 -17.26 31.85 15.28
C PRO A 88 -18.38 31.15 16.05
N PRO A 89 -19.55 30.93 15.43
CA PRO A 89 -20.73 30.37 16.10
C PRO A 89 -20.58 28.89 16.47
N SER A 90 -19.54 28.21 15.96
CA SER A 90 -19.30 26.79 16.14
C SER A 90 -17.81 26.51 16.28
N GLU A 91 -17.40 26.09 17.48
CA GLU A 91 -16.04 25.63 17.78
C GLU A 91 -15.70 24.32 17.05
N TRP A 92 -16.68 23.43 16.89
CA TRP A 92 -16.45 22.14 16.22
C TRP A 92 -16.16 22.32 14.73
N LEU A 93 -16.75 23.33 14.08
CA LEU A 93 -16.55 23.59 12.65
C LEU A 93 -15.16 24.20 12.40
N THR A 94 -14.70 25.13 13.24
CA THR A 94 -13.36 25.73 13.10
C THR A 94 -12.25 24.73 13.41
N LYS A 95 -12.45 23.85 14.40
CA LYS A 95 -11.61 22.67 14.61
C LYS A 95 -11.60 21.74 13.40
N LEU A 96 -12.76 21.50 12.75
CA LEU A 96 -12.84 20.63 11.57
C LEU A 96 -12.05 21.21 10.41
N LEU A 97 -12.21 22.50 10.16
CA LEU A 97 -11.48 23.21 9.12
C LEU A 97 -9.97 23.19 9.41
N THR A 98 -9.56 23.41 10.66
CA THR A 98 -8.14 23.29 11.04
C THR A 98 -7.60 21.88 10.80
N ALA A 99 -8.35 20.85 11.19
CA ALA A 99 -7.98 19.46 10.97
C ALA A 99 -7.92 19.09 9.48
N LEU A 100 -8.85 19.58 8.67
CA LEU A 100 -8.84 19.40 7.21
C LEU A 100 -7.66 20.11 6.55
N ILE A 101 -7.26 21.30 7.04
CA ILE A 101 -6.08 22.00 6.54
C ILE A 101 -4.81 21.23 6.89
N ILE A 102 -4.70 20.72 8.12
CA ILE A 102 -3.57 19.88 8.55
C ILE A 102 -3.52 18.56 7.74
N ALA A 103 -4.66 17.91 7.53
CA ALA A 103 -4.75 16.63 6.83
C ALA A 103 -4.62 16.76 5.29
N GLY A 104 -5.12 17.87 4.72
CA GLY A 104 -5.25 18.12 3.29
C GLY A 104 -4.17 19.06 2.71
N GLY A 105 -3.40 19.76 3.56
CA GLY A 105 -2.30 20.63 3.15
C GLY A 105 -1.08 19.90 2.58
N SER A 106 -1.13 18.57 2.50
CA SER A 106 0.00 17.72 2.12
C SER A 106 0.52 18.01 0.74
N ASN A 107 -0.28 18.36 -0.28
CA ASN A 107 0.28 18.66 -1.61
C ASN A 107 1.22 19.88 -1.62
N GLY A 108 0.94 20.90 -0.80
CA GLY A 108 1.78 22.10 -0.73
C GLY A 108 3.09 21.85 0.02
N VAL A 109 3.01 21.22 1.19
CA VAL A 109 4.18 20.85 2.01
C VAL A 109 5.02 19.78 1.31
N TYR A 110 4.38 18.75 0.76
CA TYR A 110 5.00 17.73 -0.08
C TYR A 110 5.76 18.36 -1.25
N ASN A 111 5.13 19.27 -1.99
CA ASN A 111 5.79 19.95 -3.11
C ASN A 111 6.98 20.77 -2.62
N ILE A 112 6.87 21.49 -1.50
CA ILE A 112 8.00 22.22 -0.91
C ILE A 112 9.14 21.25 -0.54
N LEU A 113 8.85 20.16 0.18
CA LEU A 113 9.87 19.18 0.60
C LEU A 113 10.51 18.44 -0.58
N VAL A 114 9.76 18.18 -1.66
CA VAL A 114 10.27 17.64 -2.92
C VAL A 114 11.16 18.67 -3.63
N THR A 115 10.72 19.93 -3.74
CA THR A 115 11.48 20.99 -4.40
C THR A 115 12.78 21.34 -3.67
N LEU A 116 12.80 21.22 -2.34
CA LEU A 116 13.98 21.42 -1.50
C LEU A 116 14.91 20.18 -1.49
N GLY A 117 14.56 19.10 -2.18
CA GLY A 117 15.37 17.88 -2.27
C GLY A 117 15.36 16.99 -1.03
N TYR A 118 14.53 17.27 -0.04
CA TYR A 118 14.40 16.47 1.19
C TYR A 118 13.53 15.21 0.99
N ARG A 119 12.83 15.09 -0.14
CA ARG A 119 11.91 13.97 -0.42
C ARG A 119 11.89 13.60 -1.90
N ASP A 120 12.03 12.30 -2.20
CA ASP A 120 11.89 11.79 -3.56
C ASP A 120 10.43 11.83 -4.03
N ALA A 121 10.19 12.44 -5.19
CA ALA A 121 8.85 12.59 -5.80
C ALA A 121 8.19 11.24 -6.19
N LYS A 122 8.92 10.13 -6.10
CA LYS A 122 8.46 8.80 -6.52
C LYS A 122 8.93 7.71 -5.56
N ARG A 123 8.19 7.49 -4.47
CA ARG A 123 8.39 6.26 -3.67
C ARG A 123 7.11 5.68 -3.05
N ALA A 124 5.98 5.78 -3.73
CA ALA A 124 4.73 5.22 -3.22
C ALA A 124 3.81 4.56 -4.26
N GLU A 125 4.32 4.26 -5.46
CA GLU A 125 3.86 3.09 -6.18
C GLU A 125 5.02 2.10 -6.12
N ALA A 126 5.01 1.27 -5.07
CA ALA A 126 5.63 -0.03 -5.19
C ALA A 126 4.91 -0.70 -6.36
N ALA A 127 5.45 -0.52 -7.57
CA ALA A 127 4.90 -1.07 -8.78
C ALA A 127 4.64 -2.53 -8.47
N VAL A 128 3.36 -2.93 -8.53
CA VAL A 128 3.00 -4.33 -8.40
C VAL A 128 3.91 -5.05 -9.38
N PRO A 129 4.77 -5.96 -8.91
CA PRO A 129 5.75 -6.58 -9.78
C PRO A 129 4.94 -7.24 -10.90
N THR A 130 5.20 -6.82 -12.13
CA THR A 130 4.53 -7.31 -13.33
C THR A 130 5.50 -8.17 -14.13
N PRO A 131 5.01 -9.21 -14.81
CA PRO A 131 5.85 -9.99 -15.68
C PRO A 131 6.48 -9.09 -16.76
N PRO A 132 7.73 -9.38 -17.19
CA PRO A 132 8.33 -8.67 -18.31
C PRO A 132 7.43 -8.74 -19.56
N ARG A 133 7.48 -7.72 -20.42
CA ARG A 133 6.69 -7.69 -21.67
C ARG A 133 6.89 -8.98 -22.49
N GLY A 134 5.82 -9.53 -23.07
CA GLY A 134 5.87 -10.77 -23.83
C GLY A 134 6.02 -12.05 -23.01
N LYS A 135 5.93 -11.98 -21.66
CA LYS A 135 6.13 -13.13 -20.76
C LYS A 135 4.98 -13.24 -19.75
N ALA A 136 4.90 -14.38 -19.10
CA ALA A 136 3.99 -14.66 -18.01
C ALA A 136 4.75 -15.11 -16.76
N TRP A 137 4.08 -15.06 -15.61
CA TRP A 137 4.58 -15.52 -14.33
C TRP A 137 3.78 -16.69 -13.80
N LEU A 138 4.51 -17.73 -13.42
CA LEU A 138 4.01 -18.88 -12.71
C LEU A 138 4.54 -18.87 -11.28
N SER A 139 3.66 -19.05 -10.30
CA SER A 139 4.05 -19.46 -8.95
C SER A 139 3.28 -20.70 -8.55
N VAL A 140 3.93 -21.55 -7.76
CA VAL A 140 3.38 -22.81 -7.27
C VAL A 140 3.49 -22.80 -5.75
N ARG A 141 2.36 -23.07 -5.09
CA ARG A 141 2.30 -23.32 -3.65
C ARG A 141 1.92 -24.76 -3.42
N ALA A 142 2.70 -25.43 -2.59
CA ALA A 142 2.48 -26.81 -2.21
C ALA A 142 2.52 -26.93 -0.70
N LYS A 143 1.51 -27.56 -0.12
CA LYS A 143 1.50 -27.88 1.31
C LYS A 143 1.37 -29.37 1.45
N VAL A 144 2.48 -30.04 1.75
CA VAL A 144 2.53 -31.48 1.97
C VAL A 144 2.85 -31.71 3.46
N PRO A 145 1.93 -32.29 4.24
CA PRO A 145 2.23 -32.71 5.60
C PRO A 145 3.45 -33.64 5.63
N ASP A 146 4.32 -33.48 6.62
CA ASP A 146 5.50 -34.33 6.87
C ASP A 146 6.59 -34.34 5.78
N ALA A 147 6.46 -33.51 4.73
CA ALA A 147 7.51 -33.31 3.75
C ALA A 147 8.70 -32.53 4.34
N ALA A 148 9.90 -33.07 4.18
CA ALA A 148 11.14 -32.35 4.47
C ALA A 148 11.51 -31.41 3.32
N THR A 149 11.35 -31.86 2.07
CA THR A 149 11.62 -31.07 0.86
C THR A 149 10.50 -31.28 -0.17
N ILE A 150 10.21 -30.22 -0.92
CA ILE A 150 9.25 -30.22 -2.03
C ILE A 150 9.97 -29.71 -3.27
N ASP A 151 10.04 -30.54 -4.30
CA ASP A 151 10.64 -30.22 -5.59
C ASP A 151 9.55 -29.82 -6.58
N VAL A 152 9.71 -28.66 -7.21
CA VAL A 152 8.82 -28.16 -8.27
C VAL A 152 9.58 -28.21 -9.59
N LYS A 153 9.12 -29.05 -10.52
CA LYS A 153 9.69 -29.19 -11.86
C LYS A 153 8.76 -28.50 -12.86
N VAL A 154 9.32 -27.62 -13.69
CA VAL A 154 8.60 -26.93 -14.75
C VAL A 154 9.27 -27.28 -16.07
N GLN A 155 8.61 -28.10 -16.90
CA GLN A 155 9.14 -28.55 -18.18
C GLN A 155 8.35 -27.95 -19.34
N LYS A 156 9.04 -27.39 -20.32
CA LYS A 156 8.46 -26.93 -21.59
C LYS A 156 8.30 -28.15 -22.51
N VAL A 157 7.05 -28.50 -22.84
CA VAL A 157 6.72 -29.71 -23.62
C VAL A 157 6.71 -29.42 -25.12
N GLY A 158 6.21 -28.24 -25.53
CA GLY A 158 6.11 -27.87 -26.94
C GLY A 158 5.28 -26.62 -27.19
N PRO A 159 5.03 -26.25 -28.46
CA PRO A 159 4.05 -25.24 -28.82
C PRO A 159 2.64 -25.71 -28.41
N ALA A 160 1.82 -24.79 -27.92
CA ALA A 160 0.43 -25.11 -27.60
C ALA A 160 -0.39 -25.34 -28.88
N ASP A 161 -1.23 -26.37 -28.89
CA ASP A 161 -2.28 -26.50 -29.89
C ASP A 161 -3.49 -25.65 -29.46
N PRO A 162 -3.81 -24.54 -30.16
CA PRO A 162 -4.91 -23.66 -29.79
C PRO A 162 -6.28 -24.36 -29.82
N ALA A 163 -6.40 -25.53 -30.45
CA ALA A 163 -7.64 -26.30 -30.48
C ALA A 163 -7.87 -27.17 -29.22
N GLN A 164 -6.82 -27.45 -28.42
CA GLN A 164 -6.89 -28.46 -27.34
C GLN A 164 -6.63 -27.92 -25.94
N THR A 165 -6.06 -26.72 -25.77
CA THR A 165 -5.73 -26.20 -24.42
C THR A 165 -5.95 -24.70 -24.31
N SER A 166 -6.87 -24.27 -23.44
CA SER A 166 -7.11 -22.85 -23.19
C SER A 166 -5.99 -22.25 -22.33
N ALA A 167 -5.45 -21.11 -22.78
CA ALA A 167 -4.41 -20.38 -22.05
C ALA A 167 -4.97 -19.75 -20.75
N ILE A 168 -4.26 -19.95 -19.65
CA ILE A 168 -4.60 -19.38 -18.35
C ILE A 168 -4.20 -17.90 -18.34
N ALA A 169 -5.17 -17.00 -18.18
CA ALA A 169 -4.95 -15.55 -18.06
C ALA A 169 -4.62 -15.10 -16.62
N GLY A 170 -5.04 -15.87 -15.61
CA GLY A 170 -4.74 -15.63 -14.21
C GLY A 170 -5.37 -16.67 -13.30
N ALA A 171 -4.84 -16.83 -12.09
CA ALA A 171 -5.44 -17.70 -11.07
C ALA A 171 -5.75 -16.90 -9.80
N ILE A 172 -6.98 -17.01 -9.31
CA ILE A 172 -7.40 -16.40 -8.04
C ILE A 172 -7.26 -17.46 -6.95
N ALA A 173 -6.22 -17.35 -6.12
CA ALA A 173 -6.12 -18.19 -4.94
C ALA A 173 -7.03 -17.66 -3.83
N LYS A 174 -7.87 -18.52 -3.25
CA LYS A 174 -8.62 -18.22 -2.02
C LYS A 174 -7.65 -18.18 -0.83
N GLY A 175 -7.16 -17.00 -0.47
CA GLY A 175 -6.33 -16.77 0.70
C GLY A 175 -7.14 -16.19 1.86
N GLY A 176 -6.98 -16.72 3.08
CA GLY A 176 -7.55 -16.13 4.28
C GLY A 176 -6.83 -14.84 4.68
N PHE A 177 -7.57 -13.83 5.11
CA PHE A 177 -7.06 -12.51 5.54
C PHE A 177 -5.90 -12.61 6.56
N TRP A 178 -6.08 -13.39 7.62
CA TRP A 178 -5.07 -13.63 8.67
C TRP A 178 -3.80 -14.31 8.16
N ARG A 179 -3.94 -15.21 7.19
CA ARG A 179 -2.81 -15.91 6.59
C ARG A 179 -1.99 -14.96 5.72
N SER A 180 -2.66 -14.09 4.96
CA SER A 180 -2.02 -13.01 4.21
C SER A 180 -1.20 -12.10 5.13
N LEU A 181 -1.79 -11.69 6.26
CA LEU A 181 -1.16 -10.85 7.28
C LEU A 181 0.13 -11.46 7.83
N PHE A 182 0.13 -12.75 8.16
CA PHE A 182 1.32 -13.46 8.64
C PHE A 182 2.45 -13.47 7.60
N TYR A 183 2.13 -13.67 6.33
CA TYR A 183 3.13 -13.68 5.25
C TYR A 183 3.73 -12.30 4.91
N VAL A 184 3.19 -11.20 5.46
CA VAL A 184 3.84 -9.88 5.37
C VAL A 184 5.16 -9.85 6.15
N PHE A 185 5.18 -10.54 7.29
CA PHE A 185 6.29 -10.55 8.23
C PHE A 185 7.16 -11.79 8.07
N PHE A 186 6.58 -12.92 7.66
CA PHE A 186 7.28 -14.19 7.56
C PHE A 186 7.31 -14.70 6.13
N ARG A 187 8.49 -15.17 5.71
CA ARG A 187 8.70 -15.69 4.35
C ARG A 187 7.85 -16.94 4.13
N ASP A 188 7.05 -16.97 3.07
CA ASP A 188 6.30 -18.17 2.71
C ASP A 188 7.26 -19.23 2.16
N ARG A 189 7.62 -20.21 3.01
CA ARG A 189 8.50 -21.32 2.64
C ARG A 189 7.80 -22.36 1.77
N SER A 190 6.48 -22.27 1.60
CA SER A 190 5.66 -23.19 0.81
C SER A 190 5.44 -22.75 -0.63
N ARG A 191 6.08 -21.64 -1.06
CA ARG A 191 5.93 -21.03 -2.39
C ARG A 191 7.21 -21.07 -3.23
N PHE A 192 7.05 -21.45 -4.49
CA PHE A 192 8.07 -21.35 -5.54
C PHE A 192 7.60 -20.40 -6.66
N PRO A 193 8.43 -19.44 -7.10
CA PRO A 193 9.61 -18.93 -6.43
C PRO A 193 9.24 -18.15 -5.15
N GLN A 194 10.20 -18.00 -4.24
CA GLN A 194 9.98 -17.36 -2.93
C GLN A 194 9.56 -15.88 -3.03
N SER A 195 9.77 -15.22 -4.18
CA SER A 195 9.32 -13.87 -4.48
C SER A 195 9.09 -13.70 -5.99
N GLY A 196 8.12 -12.89 -6.41
CA GLY A 196 7.78 -12.70 -7.82
C GLY A 196 7.11 -13.94 -8.43
N GLY A 197 7.43 -14.26 -9.67
CA GLY A 197 7.00 -15.48 -10.37
C GLY A 197 8.11 -16.04 -11.26
N TYR A 198 8.04 -17.35 -11.53
CA TYR A 198 8.89 -18.01 -12.50
C TYR A 198 8.45 -17.60 -13.90
N VAL A 199 9.40 -17.13 -14.70
CA VAL A 199 9.11 -16.57 -16.02
C VAL A 199 8.85 -17.69 -17.01
N VAL A 200 7.66 -17.69 -17.60
CA VAL A 200 7.25 -18.63 -18.65
C VAL A 200 6.90 -17.86 -19.94
N ALA A 201 7.23 -18.45 -21.08
CA ALA A 201 6.84 -17.91 -22.39
C ALA A 201 5.36 -18.23 -22.67
N PRO A 202 4.57 -17.29 -23.21
CA PRO A 202 3.19 -17.54 -23.58
C PRO A 202 3.10 -18.56 -24.73
N ASP A 203 1.91 -19.13 -24.92
CA ASP A 203 1.57 -20.04 -26.05
C ASP A 203 2.43 -21.32 -26.15
N HIS A 204 3.02 -21.73 -25.04
CA HIS A 204 3.74 -23.00 -24.92
C HIS A 204 3.08 -23.89 -23.88
N LEU A 205 3.04 -25.18 -24.16
CA LEU A 205 2.60 -26.19 -23.22
C LEU A 205 3.70 -26.44 -22.18
N TYR A 206 3.36 -26.25 -20.91
CA TYR A 206 4.21 -26.58 -19.78
C TYR A 206 3.62 -27.72 -18.97
N ARG A 207 4.46 -28.68 -18.59
CA ARG A 207 4.17 -29.69 -17.58
C ARG A 207 4.78 -29.25 -16.25
N ILE A 208 3.93 -29.15 -15.23
CA ILE A 208 4.30 -28.76 -13.87
C ILE A 208 4.14 -29.98 -12.99
N GLU A 209 5.24 -30.43 -12.38
CA GLU A 209 5.28 -31.57 -11.48
C GLU A 209 5.72 -31.14 -10.09
N ILE A 210 5.04 -31.67 -9.07
CA ILE A 210 5.40 -31.47 -7.67
C ILE A 210 5.67 -32.83 -7.05
N GLU A 211 6.89 -33.01 -6.54
CA GLU A 211 7.32 -34.19 -5.82
C GLU A 211 7.74 -33.78 -4.41
N ALA A 212 7.43 -34.61 -3.41
CA ALA A 212 7.80 -34.35 -2.03
C ALA A 212 8.51 -35.56 -1.43
N VAL A 213 9.51 -35.30 -0.60
CA VAL A 213 10.26 -36.32 0.13
C VAL A 213 10.11 -36.09 1.64
N ASP A 214 9.99 -37.17 2.39
CA ASP A 214 9.94 -37.12 3.86
C ASP A 214 11.34 -36.90 4.48
N LYS A 215 11.40 -36.86 5.82
CA LYS A 215 12.67 -36.67 6.56
C LYS A 215 13.65 -37.81 6.39
N GLU A 216 13.19 -38.97 5.94
CA GLU A 216 14.00 -40.17 5.69
C GLU A 216 14.44 -40.23 4.22
N GLY A 217 14.07 -39.22 3.40
CA GLY A 217 14.40 -39.13 1.99
C GLY A 217 13.52 -40.01 1.10
N LYS A 218 12.44 -40.60 1.64
CA LYS A 218 11.52 -41.45 0.89
C LYS A 218 10.47 -40.57 0.21
N PRO A 219 10.11 -40.87 -1.06
CA PRO A 219 9.10 -40.11 -1.78
C PRO A 219 7.72 -40.31 -1.16
N ILE A 220 7.01 -39.20 -0.94
CA ILE A 220 5.62 -39.20 -0.51
C ILE A 220 4.76 -39.53 -1.75
N PRO A 221 3.80 -40.47 -1.66
CA PRO A 221 3.11 -41.04 -2.84
C PRO A 221 2.19 -40.06 -3.59
N HIS A 222 1.89 -38.91 -3.02
CA HIS A 222 1.03 -37.90 -3.64
C HIS A 222 1.86 -37.04 -4.61
N ARG A 223 1.86 -37.41 -5.90
CA ARG A 223 2.46 -36.60 -6.97
C ARG A 223 1.40 -35.73 -7.65
N PHE A 224 1.72 -34.48 -7.89
CA PHE A 224 0.92 -33.59 -8.73
C PHE A 224 1.59 -33.47 -10.09
N SER A 225 0.81 -33.63 -11.17
CA SER A 225 1.25 -33.32 -12.52
C SER A 225 0.11 -32.60 -13.25
N LYS A 226 0.38 -31.43 -13.81
CA LYS A 226 -0.59 -30.65 -14.57
C LYS A 226 0.06 -30.04 -15.79
N GLU A 227 -0.61 -30.18 -16.93
CA GLU A 227 -0.23 -29.50 -18.16
C GLU A 227 -1.07 -28.23 -18.32
N CYS A 228 -0.42 -27.14 -18.71
CA CYS A 228 -1.10 -25.85 -18.90
C CYS A 228 -0.35 -24.94 -19.88
N VAL A 229 -1.10 -24.00 -20.43
CA VAL A 229 -0.62 -22.94 -21.34
C VAL A 229 -0.89 -21.59 -20.67
N PHE A 230 -0.03 -20.60 -20.90
CA PHE A 230 -0.12 -19.28 -20.29
C PHE A 230 -0.35 -18.20 -21.33
N ALA A 231 -1.23 -17.25 -21.03
CA ALA A 231 -1.41 -16.05 -21.86
C ALA A 231 -0.32 -15.01 -21.57
N GLU A 232 -0.07 -14.08 -22.50
CA GLU A 232 0.86 -12.97 -22.27
C GLU A 232 0.40 -12.12 -21.06
N GLY A 233 1.35 -11.78 -20.18
CA GLY A 233 1.07 -10.96 -18.99
C GLY A 233 0.36 -11.72 -17.87
N ALA A 234 0.08 -13.02 -18.04
CA ALA A 234 -0.60 -13.81 -17.03
C ALA A 234 0.22 -13.92 -15.73
N ILE A 235 -0.48 -13.83 -14.60
CA ILE A 235 0.06 -14.12 -13.26
C ILE A 235 -0.73 -15.30 -12.71
N VAL A 236 -0.11 -16.47 -12.68
CA VAL A 236 -0.76 -17.73 -12.30
C VAL A 236 -0.16 -18.26 -11.01
N ASP A 237 -0.97 -18.30 -9.96
CA ASP A 237 -0.65 -18.95 -8.69
C ASP A 237 -1.37 -20.31 -8.59
N LEU A 238 -0.63 -21.40 -8.73
CA LEU A 238 -1.14 -22.76 -8.50
C LEU A 238 -1.05 -23.12 -7.02
N TYR A 239 -2.09 -23.77 -6.50
CA TYR A 239 -2.12 -24.30 -5.14
C TYR A 239 -2.39 -25.80 -5.17
N TRP A 240 -1.60 -26.57 -4.43
CA TRP A 240 -1.78 -28.00 -4.28
C TRP A 240 -1.59 -28.43 -2.81
N GLU A 241 -2.50 -29.29 -2.35
CA GLU A 241 -2.48 -29.93 -1.03
C GLU A 241 -2.92 -31.39 -1.23
N PRO A 242 -2.15 -32.39 -0.74
CA PRO A 242 -2.54 -33.80 -0.82
C PRO A 242 -3.89 -34.03 -0.14
N GLY A 243 -4.83 -34.66 -0.85
CA GLY A 243 -6.18 -34.93 -0.35
C GLY A 243 -7.22 -33.85 -0.66
N ALA A 244 -6.84 -32.71 -1.23
CA ALA A 244 -7.79 -31.80 -1.85
C ALA A 244 -8.26 -32.42 -3.18
N VAL A 245 -9.30 -33.24 -3.13
CA VAL A 245 -10.02 -33.69 -4.32
C VAL A 245 -10.40 -32.45 -5.12
N ALA A 246 -9.98 -32.40 -6.38
CA ALA A 246 -10.41 -31.40 -7.33
C ALA A 246 -11.95 -31.49 -7.43
N GLN A 247 -12.66 -30.63 -6.71
CA GLN A 247 -14.06 -30.37 -7.01
C GLN A 247 -14.05 -29.59 -8.32
N SER A 248 -14.37 -30.32 -9.38
CA SER A 248 -14.69 -29.85 -10.73
C SER A 248 -15.76 -28.76 -10.70
#